data_AF-A0A4P2VXQ9-F1
#
_entry.id   AF-A0A4P2VXQ9-F1
#
_cell.length_a   1.000
_cell.length_b   1.000
_cell.length_c   1.000
_cell.angle_alpha   90.00
_cell.angle_beta   90.00
_cell.angle_gamma   90.00
#
_symmetry.space_group_name_H-M   'P 1'
#
loop_
_entity.id
_entity.type
_entity.pdbx_description
1 polymer ?
#
loop_
_entity_poly.entity_id
_entity_poly.type
_entity_poly.pdbx_seq_one_letter_code
_entity_poly.pdbx_strand_id
1 'polypeptide(L)'
;MSCRLGDRKYYDVSYISTGSSDLTLFQSTKQAFKVEFKGKVKETCLEDKDESIFIQYDFKNAHTFVRNQEITQHLKDSHINTNLVLVDISKNGVINEIYFSKYIDPTISNIYREYIANSFVNFTNKENNKNEWENSIQNFAGISQYVYTILNARVTRNFVDGDGQNQSFLYDDAKNIKKYYSNDSQTFYSLAANNIPFSIRMKRYLNLFLNNKQIGFEETTFYKKLQETKNTDLASIQNKVNSLKGSEFYKTDLLAKDVEERLKEKILLQNFKYTQFTDFLRQADLEKKENYTEYFLQLKSLFSLEPKSTSDAIPYLAKLNQMSDEFSLVISALVNANNIESQQAMIQTYYLLTDKKAKMVLLANLATSESPAIETETFARSFLSINDRDIRNTAVLALGNIARNLNGKDNNRKNNVFNDLTNEVNSAQDPHAKSVALLALGNAADERALDNIKANLSAQNEDVRKSAAFALRFINRSEPDQALNNILLYDKSEAVKLSALEAIAYRNQGQEIIETQKKILRSDVSEKIRMQALKNLAQAGEKEEVKYAMTNDLSKSVRTYAENLLTRFENNL
;
A
#
# COMPACT_ATOMS: atom_id res chain seq x y z
N MET A 1 22.81 17.44 -19.23
CA MET A 1 22.29 18.38 -18.20
C MET A 1 21.16 19.20 -18.79
N SER A 2 20.24 19.72 -17.99
CA SER A 2 19.13 20.56 -18.48
C SER A 2 19.50 22.05 -18.63
N CYS A 3 20.58 22.48 -17.98
CA CYS A 3 21.22 23.79 -18.10
C CYS A 3 22.75 23.64 -18.10
N ARG A 4 23.48 24.69 -18.50
CA ARG A 4 24.95 24.73 -18.44
C ARG A 4 25.41 25.34 -17.11
N LEU A 5 26.36 24.66 -16.48
CA LEU A 5 27.04 25.13 -15.28
C LEU A 5 27.84 26.42 -15.55
N GLY A 6 27.73 27.40 -14.64
CA GLY A 6 28.47 28.67 -14.72
C GLY A 6 27.90 29.69 -15.72
N ASP A 7 26.90 29.31 -16.52
CA ASP A 7 26.16 30.28 -17.32
C ASP A 7 25.37 31.18 -16.39
N ARG A 8 25.63 32.50 -16.44
CA ARG A 8 24.82 33.53 -15.78
C ARG A 8 23.45 33.68 -16.44
N LYS A 9 22.72 32.57 -16.56
CA LYS A 9 21.48 32.44 -17.33
C LYS A 9 20.49 31.53 -16.61
N TYR A 10 19.20 31.79 -16.86
CA TYR A 10 18.15 30.79 -16.67
C TYR A 10 17.59 30.34 -18.01
N TYR A 11 16.99 29.16 -17.99
CA TYR A 11 16.42 28.47 -19.14
C TYR A 11 14.92 28.41 -18.93
N ASP A 12 14.16 29.11 -19.78
CA ASP A 12 12.70 29.06 -19.78
C ASP A 12 12.27 27.87 -20.61
N VAL A 13 11.57 26.94 -19.98
CA VAL A 13 11.16 25.68 -20.58
C VAL A 13 9.65 25.56 -20.55
N SER A 14 9.03 25.22 -21.67
CA SER A 14 7.63 24.80 -21.68
C SER A 14 7.54 23.32 -21.39
N TYR A 15 6.55 22.91 -20.60
CA TYR A 15 6.26 21.50 -20.39
C TYR A 15 4.77 21.21 -20.49
N ILE A 16 4.47 19.97 -20.87
CA ILE A 16 3.14 19.36 -20.83
C ILE A 16 3.35 17.91 -20.39
N SER A 17 2.75 17.50 -19.27
CA SER A 17 2.64 16.11 -18.84
C SER A 17 1.16 15.74 -18.82
N THR A 18 0.80 14.58 -19.36
CA THR A 18 -0.57 14.07 -19.27
C THR A 18 -0.55 12.65 -18.74
N GLY A 19 -1.41 12.37 -17.77
CA GLY A 19 -1.74 11.02 -17.34
C GLY A 19 -3.18 10.72 -17.68
N SER A 20 -3.44 9.58 -18.31
CA SER A 20 -4.77 9.02 -18.43
C SER A 20 -4.81 7.62 -17.88
N SER A 21 -5.90 7.30 -17.20
CA SER A 21 -6.19 5.95 -16.74
C SER A 21 -7.52 5.55 -17.31
N ASP A 22 -7.54 4.39 -17.95
CA ASP A 22 -8.72 3.73 -18.44
C ASP A 22 -8.90 2.43 -17.66
N LEU A 23 -9.90 2.45 -16.79
CA LEU A 23 -10.30 1.31 -15.99
C LEU A 23 -11.58 0.68 -16.55
N THR A 24 -11.99 0.93 -17.78
CA THR A 24 -13.23 0.37 -18.35
C THR A 24 -13.22 -1.16 -18.43
N LEU A 25 -12.03 -1.77 -18.51
CA LEU A 25 -11.84 -3.22 -18.39
C LEU A 25 -12.14 -3.74 -16.97
N PHE A 26 -11.96 -2.89 -15.96
CA PHE A 26 -12.38 -3.13 -14.59
C PHE A 26 -13.84 -2.72 -14.43
N GLN A 27 -14.15 -1.43 -14.54
CA GLN A 27 -15.46 -0.85 -14.33
C GLN A 27 -16.00 -0.18 -15.59
N SER A 28 -16.94 -0.79 -16.31
CA SER A 28 -17.51 -0.28 -17.58
C SER A 28 -18.20 1.09 -17.42
N THR A 29 -18.68 1.37 -16.21
CA THR A 29 -19.32 2.63 -15.82
C THR A 29 -18.32 3.74 -15.47
N LYS A 30 -17.05 3.40 -15.20
CA LYS A 30 -16.01 4.40 -14.93
C LYS A 30 -15.52 5.01 -16.23
N GLN A 31 -15.71 6.33 -16.36
CA GLN A 31 -15.11 7.08 -17.46
C GLN A 31 -13.59 7.11 -17.31
N ALA A 32 -12.89 6.85 -18.41
CA ALA A 32 -11.47 7.15 -18.51
C ALA A 32 -11.25 8.62 -18.13
N PHE A 33 -10.31 8.86 -17.22
CA PHE A 33 -9.97 10.22 -16.82
C PHE A 33 -8.63 10.62 -17.41
N LYS A 34 -8.49 11.93 -17.68
CA LYS A 34 -7.25 12.52 -18.14
C LYS A 34 -6.91 13.75 -17.32
N VAL A 35 -5.69 13.76 -16.80
CA VAL A 35 -5.08 14.89 -16.11
C VAL A 35 -3.98 15.45 -17.00
N GLU A 36 -3.90 16.78 -17.10
CA GLU A 36 -2.90 17.51 -17.85
C GLU A 36 -2.24 18.56 -16.95
N PHE A 37 -0.92 18.53 -16.88
CA PHE A 37 -0.08 19.54 -16.23
C PHE A 37 0.70 20.26 -17.31
N LYS A 38 0.58 21.58 -17.41
CA LYS A 38 1.35 22.34 -18.39
C LYS A 38 1.76 23.69 -17.88
N GLY A 39 2.87 24.20 -18.38
CA GLY A 39 3.27 25.57 -18.07
C GLY A 39 4.70 25.87 -18.44
N LYS A 40 5.21 26.93 -17.84
CA LYS A 40 6.61 27.33 -17.98
C LYS A 40 7.37 27.09 -16.68
N VAL A 41 8.53 26.47 -16.79
CA VAL A 41 9.46 26.22 -15.69
C VAL A 41 10.74 26.98 -15.98
N LYS A 42 11.25 27.72 -14.99
CA LYS A 42 12.58 28.31 -15.09
C LYS A 42 13.59 27.36 -14.46
N GLU A 43 14.64 27.03 -15.21
CA GLU A 43 15.72 26.16 -14.75
C GLU A 43 17.00 26.97 -14.63
N THR A 44 17.65 26.91 -13.46
CA THR A 44 18.89 27.64 -13.19
C THR A 44 19.92 26.68 -12.59
N CYS A 45 21.09 26.58 -13.20
CA CYS A 45 22.24 25.84 -12.68
C CYS A 45 23.01 26.76 -11.72
N LEU A 46 23.21 26.32 -10.49
CA LEU A 46 23.57 27.19 -9.36
C LEU A 46 25.00 26.98 -8.85
N GLU A 47 25.32 25.75 -8.45
CA GLU A 47 26.63 25.37 -7.92
C GLU A 47 27.19 24.16 -8.66
N ASP A 48 28.50 24.18 -8.90
CA ASP A 48 29.30 23.00 -9.22
C ASP A 48 29.92 22.52 -7.91
N LYS A 49 29.53 21.34 -7.47
CA LYS A 49 30.35 20.55 -6.55
C LYS A 49 31.29 19.68 -7.38
N ASP A 50 32.36 19.18 -6.79
CA ASP A 50 33.37 18.41 -7.52
C ASP A 50 32.76 17.29 -8.41
N GLU A 51 31.68 16.66 -7.97
CA GLU A 51 31.01 15.55 -8.68
C GLU A 51 29.52 15.77 -9.05
N SER A 52 28.92 16.90 -8.66
CA SER A 52 27.49 17.14 -8.85
C SER A 52 27.11 18.60 -9.12
N ILE A 53 25.90 18.81 -9.62
CA ILE A 53 25.37 20.11 -10.04
C ILE A 53 24.07 20.36 -9.29
N PHE A 54 23.94 21.56 -8.72
CA PHE A 54 22.69 22.02 -8.13
C PHE A 54 21.85 22.77 -9.15
N ILE A 55 20.59 22.35 -9.30
CA ILE A 55 19.63 22.97 -10.20
C ILE A 55 18.43 23.46 -9.39
N GLN A 56 18.04 24.71 -9.60
CA GLN A 56 16.77 25.24 -9.15
C GLN A 56 15.75 25.19 -10.28
N TYR A 57 14.59 24.62 -9.96
CA TYR A 57 13.37 24.70 -10.76
C TYR A 57 12.39 25.70 -10.13
N ASP A 58 11.88 26.62 -10.93
CA ASP A 58 10.79 27.53 -10.56
C ASP A 58 9.55 27.22 -11.40
N PHE A 59 8.57 26.59 -10.76
CA PHE A 59 7.27 26.17 -11.29
C PHE A 59 6.19 27.25 -11.16
N LYS A 60 6.52 28.52 -10.88
CA LYS A 60 5.50 29.57 -10.62
C LYS A 60 4.47 29.77 -11.74
N ASN A 61 4.83 29.40 -12.97
CA ASN A 61 3.95 29.48 -14.14
C ASN A 61 3.49 28.10 -14.62
N ALA A 62 3.50 27.09 -13.73
CA ALA A 62 2.88 25.79 -13.95
C ALA A 62 1.38 25.89 -13.65
N HIS A 63 0.57 25.31 -14.52
CA HIS A 63 -0.87 25.26 -14.39
C HIS A 63 -1.38 23.82 -14.54
N THR A 64 -2.37 23.48 -13.74
CA THR A 64 -3.02 22.17 -13.76
C THR A 64 -4.38 22.26 -14.46
N PHE A 65 -4.63 21.34 -15.39
CA PHE A 65 -5.89 21.20 -16.10
C PHE A 65 -6.38 19.76 -15.97
N VAL A 66 -7.56 19.57 -15.40
CA VAL A 66 -8.14 18.25 -15.19
C VAL A 66 -9.40 18.16 -16.04
N ARG A 67 -9.51 17.13 -16.88
CA ARG A 67 -10.74 16.83 -17.61
C ARG A 67 -11.61 15.84 -16.82
N ASN A 68 -11.99 16.23 -15.61
CA ASN A 68 -12.94 15.52 -14.74
C ASN A 68 -13.34 16.45 -13.58
N GLN A 69 -14.64 16.76 -13.41
CA GLN A 69 -15.12 17.76 -12.45
C GLN A 69 -14.78 17.43 -10.99
N GLU A 70 -14.82 16.16 -10.60
CA GLU A 70 -14.62 15.70 -9.22
C GLU A 70 -13.14 15.82 -8.80
N ILE A 71 -12.24 15.37 -9.67
CA ILE A 71 -10.78 15.50 -9.49
C ILE A 71 -10.35 16.97 -9.58
N THR A 72 -11.01 17.77 -10.42
CA THR A 72 -10.74 19.21 -10.56
C THR A 72 -10.95 19.94 -9.24
N GLN A 73 -12.00 19.58 -8.48
CA GLN A 73 -12.32 20.23 -7.21
C GLN A 73 -11.20 19.98 -6.17
N HIS A 74 -10.75 18.73 -6.02
CA HIS A 74 -9.67 18.37 -5.10
C HIS A 74 -8.33 19.07 -5.43
N LEU A 75 -8.02 19.24 -6.71
CA LEU A 75 -6.79 19.93 -7.15
C LEU A 75 -6.89 21.46 -7.07
N LYS A 76 -8.09 22.05 -7.16
CA LYS A 76 -8.30 23.48 -6.93
C LYS A 76 -8.14 23.86 -5.46
N ASP A 77 -8.54 22.97 -4.56
CA ASP A 77 -8.41 23.17 -3.11
C ASP A 77 -6.96 22.96 -2.61
N SER A 78 -6.12 22.26 -3.40
CA SER A 78 -4.68 22.21 -3.14
C SER A 78 -4.03 23.55 -3.50
N HIS A 79 -3.67 24.33 -2.49
CA HIS A 79 -2.87 25.54 -2.70
C HIS A 79 -1.52 25.13 -3.33
N ILE A 80 -1.27 25.53 -4.57
CA ILE A 80 0.04 25.44 -5.25
C ILE A 80 0.98 26.47 -4.59
N ASN A 81 1.23 26.31 -3.29
CA ASN A 81 1.81 27.37 -2.48
C ASN A 81 3.34 27.38 -2.47
N THR A 82 4.00 26.40 -3.10
CA THR A 82 5.45 26.41 -3.23
C THR A 82 5.88 25.94 -4.62
N ASN A 83 6.61 26.82 -5.31
CA ASN A 83 6.97 26.67 -6.72
C ASN A 83 8.46 26.34 -6.92
N LEU A 84 9.25 26.44 -5.87
CA LEU A 84 10.70 26.26 -5.94
C LEU A 84 11.07 24.84 -5.52
N VAL A 85 11.87 24.18 -6.36
CA VAL A 85 12.42 22.85 -6.10
C VAL A 85 13.91 22.90 -6.39
N LEU A 86 14.70 22.32 -5.50
CA LEU A 86 16.15 22.21 -5.70
C LEU A 86 16.50 20.75 -5.93
N VAL A 87 17.40 20.49 -6.86
CA VAL A 87 17.82 19.13 -7.20
C VAL A 87 19.34 19.08 -7.25
N ASP A 88 19.92 18.15 -6.51
CA ASP A 88 21.32 17.74 -6.62
C ASP A 88 21.38 16.58 -7.62
N ILE A 89 22.13 16.77 -8.71
CA ILE A 89 22.29 15.77 -9.76
C ILE A 89 23.77 15.56 -10.05
N SER A 90 24.21 14.31 -10.12
CA SER A 90 25.58 13.97 -10.50
C SER A 90 25.89 14.39 -11.94
N LYS A 91 27.18 14.52 -12.26
CA LYS A 91 27.62 14.85 -13.63
C LYS A 91 27.22 13.80 -14.68
N ASN A 92 26.96 12.56 -14.27
CA ASN A 92 26.44 11.49 -15.14
C ASN A 92 24.90 11.44 -15.23
N GLY A 93 24.17 12.36 -14.59
CA GLY A 93 22.72 12.50 -14.74
C GLY A 93 21.87 11.67 -13.76
N VAL A 94 22.46 11.23 -12.65
CA VAL A 94 21.76 10.55 -11.54
C VAL A 94 21.32 11.57 -10.51
N ILE A 95 20.03 11.56 -10.16
CA ILE A 95 19.47 12.45 -9.15
C ILE A 95 19.87 11.91 -7.77
N ASN A 96 20.67 12.69 -7.06
CA ASN A 96 21.15 12.35 -5.73
C ASN A 96 20.10 12.73 -4.68
N GLU A 97 19.61 13.97 -4.75
CA GLU A 97 18.76 14.55 -3.72
C GLU A 97 17.77 15.56 -4.32
N ILE A 98 16.60 15.65 -3.72
CA ILE A 98 15.58 16.64 -4.06
C ILE A 98 15.21 17.38 -2.77
N TYR A 99 15.06 18.70 -2.88
CA TYR A 99 14.64 19.55 -1.79
C TYR A 99 13.32 20.21 -2.18
N PHE A 100 12.28 19.89 -1.42
CA PHE A 100 10.98 20.56 -1.53
C PHE A 100 10.76 21.44 -0.31
N SER A 101 9.91 22.46 -0.46
CA SER A 101 9.41 23.18 0.71
C SER A 101 8.59 22.24 1.60
N LYS A 102 8.71 22.39 2.93
CA LYS A 102 7.91 21.65 3.91
C LYS A 102 6.39 21.85 3.74
N TYR A 103 5.99 22.95 3.09
CA TYR A 103 4.59 23.30 2.84
C TYR A 103 4.07 22.82 1.47
N ILE A 104 4.87 22.11 0.67
CA ILE A 104 4.40 21.59 -0.62
C ILE A 104 3.29 20.55 -0.40
N ASP A 105 2.23 20.58 -1.20
CA ASP A 105 1.26 19.47 -1.21
C ASP A 105 1.97 18.17 -1.63
N PRO A 106 1.83 17.05 -0.89
CA PRO A 106 2.50 15.80 -1.23
C PRO A 106 2.16 15.28 -2.63
N THR A 107 0.92 15.51 -3.10
CA THR A 107 0.47 15.14 -4.45
C THR A 107 1.21 15.93 -5.52
N ILE A 108 1.40 17.24 -5.29
CA ILE A 108 2.15 18.13 -6.18
C ILE A 108 3.63 17.75 -6.21
N SER A 109 4.20 17.34 -5.08
CA SER A 109 5.59 16.89 -5.03
C SER A 109 5.86 15.71 -5.98
N ASN A 110 4.91 14.76 -6.11
CA ASN A 110 5.05 13.63 -7.03
C ASN A 110 5.02 14.06 -8.50
N ILE A 111 4.22 15.06 -8.85
CA ILE A 111 4.18 15.63 -10.20
C ILE A 111 5.53 16.28 -10.54
N TYR A 112 6.12 17.02 -9.60
CA TYR A 112 7.45 17.59 -9.79
C TYR A 112 8.54 16.51 -9.85
N ARG A 113 8.44 15.42 -9.09
CA ARG A 113 9.35 14.26 -9.22
C ARG A 113 9.28 13.63 -10.60
N GLU A 114 8.08 13.50 -11.19
CA GLU A 114 7.89 12.99 -12.55
C GLU A 114 8.57 13.89 -13.60
N TYR A 115 8.42 15.21 -13.46
CA TYR A 115 9.14 16.18 -14.29
C TYR A 115 10.67 16.04 -14.18
N ILE A 116 11.17 15.95 -12.95
CA ILE A 116 12.61 15.87 -12.65
C ILE A 116 13.20 14.55 -13.18
N ALA A 117 12.54 13.42 -12.92
CA ALA A 117 12.97 12.09 -13.36
C ALA A 117 13.12 11.96 -14.89
N ASN A 118 12.30 12.68 -15.65
CA ASN A 118 12.32 12.64 -17.11
C ASN A 118 13.20 13.72 -17.74
N SER A 119 13.74 14.65 -16.96
CA SER A 119 14.51 15.79 -17.45
C SER A 119 15.95 15.46 -17.87
N PHE A 120 16.44 14.26 -17.55
CA PHE A 120 17.85 13.90 -17.71
C PHE A 120 18.06 12.55 -18.36
N VAL A 121 19.21 12.42 -19.04
CA VAL A 121 19.75 11.15 -19.51
C VAL A 121 20.73 10.65 -18.46
N ASN A 122 20.57 9.40 -18.04
CA ASN A 122 21.51 8.74 -17.13
C ASN A 122 22.63 8.10 -17.96
N PHE A 123 23.86 8.56 -17.79
CA PHE A 123 25.07 8.11 -18.49
C PHE A 123 25.95 7.19 -17.64
N THR A 124 25.48 6.70 -16.49
CA THR A 124 26.30 5.92 -15.52
C THR A 124 27.05 4.77 -16.18
N ASN A 125 26.36 3.93 -16.96
CA ASN A 125 26.96 2.77 -17.63
C ASN A 125 27.38 3.06 -19.09
N LYS A 126 27.45 4.34 -19.51
CA LYS A 126 27.84 4.67 -20.88
C LYS A 126 29.36 4.59 -21.04
N GLU A 127 29.81 3.62 -21.83
CA GLU A 127 31.19 3.56 -22.30
C GLU A 127 31.45 4.54 -23.45
N ASN A 128 32.66 5.12 -23.51
CA ASN A 128 33.02 6.14 -24.51
C ASN A 128 32.85 5.69 -25.97
N ASN A 129 33.09 4.40 -26.26
CA ASN A 129 33.08 3.86 -27.62
C ASN A 129 31.77 3.13 -27.97
N LYS A 130 30.79 3.08 -27.07
CA LYS A 130 29.50 2.40 -27.30
C LYS A 130 28.39 3.41 -27.47
N ASN A 131 27.52 3.17 -28.44
CA ASN A 131 26.31 3.98 -28.66
C ASN A 131 25.11 3.48 -27.86
N GLU A 132 25.23 2.35 -27.19
CA GLU A 132 24.18 1.71 -26.41
C GLU A 132 24.67 1.41 -24.99
N TRP A 133 23.78 1.59 -24.00
CA TRP A 133 24.05 1.22 -22.60
C TRP A 133 22.75 1.00 -21.84
N GLU A 134 22.82 0.28 -20.72
CA GLU A 134 21.67 -0.06 -19.89
C GLU A 134 21.78 0.57 -18.51
N ASN A 135 20.66 1.02 -17.94
CA ASN A 135 20.60 1.42 -16.54
C ASN A 135 19.25 1.04 -15.93
N SER A 136 19.27 0.77 -14.63
CA SER A 136 18.06 0.72 -13.80
C SER A 136 17.80 2.09 -13.17
N ILE A 137 16.55 2.54 -13.18
CA ILE A 137 16.11 3.72 -12.43
C ILE A 137 15.13 3.25 -11.36
N GLN A 138 15.38 3.66 -10.12
CA GLN A 138 14.45 3.47 -9.02
C GLN A 138 13.74 4.80 -8.72
N ASN A 139 12.41 4.77 -8.66
CA ASN A 139 11.57 5.92 -8.30
C ASN A 139 10.33 5.44 -7.53
N PHE A 140 9.42 6.37 -7.23
CA PHE A 140 8.15 6.10 -6.53
C PHE A 140 7.22 5.11 -7.26
N ALA A 141 7.48 4.82 -8.53
CA ALA A 141 6.73 3.85 -9.32
C ALA A 141 7.42 2.48 -9.42
N GLY A 142 8.54 2.28 -8.71
CA GLY A 142 9.29 1.03 -8.64
C GLY A 142 10.69 1.12 -9.25
N ILE A 143 11.25 -0.05 -9.56
CA ILE A 143 12.50 -0.18 -10.31
C ILE A 143 12.13 -0.41 -11.77
N SER A 144 12.80 0.26 -12.69
CA SER A 144 12.56 0.15 -14.12
C SER A 144 13.89 0.02 -14.84
N GLN A 145 14.02 -0.98 -15.70
CA GLN A 145 15.18 -1.18 -16.54
C GLN A 145 15.02 -0.46 -17.87
N TYR A 146 16.09 0.15 -18.35
CA TYR A 146 16.10 0.91 -19.58
C TYR A 146 17.34 0.64 -20.42
N VAL A 147 17.14 0.51 -21.73
CA VAL A 147 18.20 0.56 -22.74
C VAL A 147 18.22 1.95 -23.35
N TYR A 148 19.40 2.56 -23.39
CA TYR A 148 19.64 3.85 -23.99
C TYR A 148 20.45 3.69 -25.27
N THR A 149 20.08 4.40 -26.33
CA THR A 149 20.84 4.50 -27.57
C THR A 149 21.10 5.95 -27.91
N ILE A 150 22.29 6.28 -28.43
CA ILE A 150 22.64 7.63 -28.92
C ILE A 150 23.03 7.59 -30.39
N LEU A 151 22.35 8.40 -31.21
CA LEU A 151 22.62 8.55 -32.65
C LEU A 151 22.30 9.98 -33.09
N ASN A 152 23.20 10.64 -33.84
CA ASN A 152 22.98 11.98 -34.41
C ASN A 152 22.46 13.02 -33.38
N ALA A 153 23.10 13.07 -32.20
CA ALA A 153 22.70 13.94 -31.08
C ALA A 153 21.26 13.71 -30.57
N ARG A 154 20.69 12.51 -30.80
CA ARG A 154 19.44 12.07 -30.19
C ARG A 154 19.71 10.87 -29.30
N VAL A 155 19.16 10.91 -28.08
CA VAL A 155 19.15 9.77 -27.18
C VAL A 155 17.74 9.19 -27.16
N THR A 156 17.62 7.88 -27.33
CA THR A 156 16.38 7.15 -27.09
C THR A 156 16.55 6.31 -25.84
N ARG A 157 15.59 6.37 -24.93
CA ARG A 157 15.50 5.52 -23.74
C ARG A 157 14.27 4.63 -23.89
N ASN A 158 14.49 3.33 -24.07
CA ASN A 158 13.46 2.32 -24.20
C ASN A 158 13.31 1.56 -22.88
N PHE A 159 12.07 1.31 -22.48
CA PHE A 159 11.79 0.44 -21.34
C PHE A 159 12.11 -1.01 -21.69
N VAL A 160 12.67 -1.76 -20.74
CA VAL A 160 12.87 -3.20 -20.85
C VAL A 160 11.97 -3.88 -19.83
N ASP A 161 11.03 -4.70 -20.30
CA ASP A 161 10.27 -5.61 -19.44
C ASP A 161 11.21 -6.65 -18.86
N GLY A 162 11.45 -6.58 -17.55
CA GLY A 162 12.25 -7.57 -16.85
C GLY A 162 11.42 -8.83 -16.66
N ASP A 163 11.74 -9.89 -17.42
CA ASP A 163 11.21 -11.26 -17.34
C ASP A 163 10.33 -11.53 -16.10
N GLY A 164 9.04 -11.16 -16.15
CA GLY A 164 7.89 -11.59 -15.34
C GLY A 164 8.01 -11.80 -13.81
N GLN A 165 9.17 -11.62 -13.19
CA GLN A 165 9.56 -12.18 -11.90
C GLN A 165 10.33 -11.16 -11.05
N ASN A 166 10.87 -10.09 -11.65
CA ASN A 166 11.63 -9.10 -10.89
C ASN A 166 11.32 -7.65 -11.29
N GLN A 167 10.60 -7.01 -10.37
CA GLN A 167 10.61 -5.58 -10.03
C GLN A 167 9.76 -4.62 -10.88
N SER A 168 8.52 -4.44 -10.41
CA SER A 168 7.88 -3.12 -10.27
C SER A 168 7.03 -3.19 -9.00
N PHE A 169 7.69 -3.08 -7.85
CA PHE A 169 7.05 -3.24 -6.55
C PHE A 169 6.37 -1.94 -6.13
N LEU A 170 5.06 -1.89 -6.27
CA LEU A 170 4.21 -1.36 -5.21
C LEU A 170 3.56 -2.59 -4.56
N TYR A 171 4.33 -3.24 -3.68
CA TYR A 171 3.77 -4.19 -2.72
C TYR A 171 3.12 -3.32 -1.63
N ASP A 172 1.83 -3.05 -1.79
CA ASP A 172 0.98 -2.71 -0.66
C ASP A 172 0.30 -4.03 -0.29
N ASP A 173 0.61 -4.57 0.90
CA ASP A 173 0.27 -5.91 1.42
C ASP A 173 -1.24 -6.23 1.45
N ALA A 174 -2.08 -5.33 0.92
CA ALA A 174 -3.52 -5.43 0.90
C ALA A 174 -4.17 -5.57 -0.50
N LYS A 175 -3.43 -5.53 -1.63
CA LYS A 175 -4.07 -5.58 -2.96
C LYS A 175 -3.32 -6.46 -3.96
N ASN A 176 -4.01 -7.46 -4.51
CA ASN A 176 -3.56 -8.35 -5.59
C ASN A 176 -3.41 -7.63 -6.96
N ILE A 177 -3.03 -6.36 -6.95
CA ILE A 177 -2.89 -5.53 -8.15
C ILE A 177 -1.44 -5.55 -8.61
N LYS A 178 -1.20 -5.97 -9.84
CA LYS A 178 0.11 -5.95 -10.50
C LYS A 178 0.12 -4.89 -11.60
N LYS A 179 1.28 -4.25 -11.80
CA LYS A 179 1.49 -3.20 -12.79
C LYS A 179 2.63 -3.61 -13.72
N TYR A 180 2.38 -3.65 -15.02
CA TYR A 180 3.38 -4.00 -16.04
C TYR A 180 3.51 -2.88 -17.06
N TYR A 181 4.71 -2.34 -17.23
CA TYR A 181 4.96 -1.34 -18.26
C TYR A 181 5.11 -2.02 -19.62
N SER A 182 4.55 -1.41 -20.68
CA SER A 182 4.76 -1.91 -22.03
C SER A 182 6.18 -1.58 -22.51
N ASN A 183 6.77 -2.49 -23.29
CA ASN A 183 7.99 -2.28 -24.06
C ASN A 183 7.86 -1.14 -25.11
N ASP A 184 6.64 -0.74 -25.45
CA ASP A 184 6.36 0.43 -26.29
C ASP A 184 6.61 1.76 -25.57
N SER A 185 6.96 1.71 -24.27
CA SER A 185 7.29 2.90 -23.49
C SER A 185 8.66 3.43 -23.88
N GLN A 186 8.70 4.65 -24.42
CA GLN A 186 9.90 5.26 -24.98
C GLN A 186 10.02 6.72 -24.57
N THR A 187 11.26 7.17 -24.39
CA THR A 187 11.60 8.60 -24.21
C THR A 187 12.66 9.02 -25.22
N PHE A 188 12.37 10.08 -25.96
CA PHE A 188 13.28 10.71 -26.91
C PHE A 188 13.83 12.00 -26.35
N TYR A 189 15.15 12.11 -26.32
CA TYR A 189 15.88 13.33 -25.98
C TYR A 189 16.53 13.84 -27.25
N SER A 190 16.15 15.03 -27.70
CA SER A 190 16.87 15.75 -28.75
C SER A 190 17.86 16.69 -28.11
N LEU A 191 19.15 16.47 -28.32
CA LEU A 191 20.20 17.30 -27.75
C LEU A 191 20.53 18.46 -28.70
N ALA A 192 20.74 19.65 -28.14
CA ALA A 192 21.36 20.76 -28.86
C ALA A 192 22.87 20.49 -29.06
N ALA A 193 23.55 21.31 -29.87
CA ALA A 193 24.98 21.18 -30.18
C ALA A 193 25.90 21.15 -28.94
N ASN A 194 25.40 21.63 -27.79
CA ASN A 194 26.08 21.63 -26.50
C ASN A 194 25.65 20.47 -25.58
N ASN A 195 25.02 19.42 -26.11
CA ASN A 195 24.55 18.23 -25.38
C ASN A 195 23.50 18.50 -24.29
N ILE A 196 22.83 19.66 -24.33
CA ILE A 196 21.67 19.97 -23.49
C ILE A 196 20.41 19.45 -24.20
N PRO A 197 19.51 18.70 -23.53
CA PRO A 197 18.22 18.34 -24.12
C PRO A 197 17.42 19.60 -24.50
N PHE A 198 17.30 19.84 -25.79
CA PHE A 198 16.49 20.92 -26.37
C PHE A 198 15.00 20.57 -26.33
N SER A 199 14.68 19.30 -26.55
CA SER A 199 13.32 18.79 -26.36
C SER A 199 13.33 17.35 -25.88
N ILE A 200 12.36 17.00 -25.05
CA ILE A 200 12.13 15.66 -24.52
C ILE A 200 10.69 15.29 -24.85
N ARG A 201 10.49 14.07 -25.38
CA ARG A 201 9.17 13.48 -25.65
C ARG A 201 9.15 12.08 -25.06
N MET A 202 8.23 11.83 -24.16
CA MET A 202 8.00 10.52 -23.58
C MET A 202 6.59 10.06 -23.89
N LYS A 203 6.46 8.77 -24.18
CA LYS A 203 5.21 8.04 -24.11
C LYS A 203 5.44 6.79 -23.28
N ARG A 204 4.58 6.55 -22.31
CA ARG A 204 4.66 5.40 -21.41
C ARG A 204 3.29 4.75 -21.30
N TYR A 205 3.28 3.44 -21.37
CA TYR A 205 2.07 2.64 -21.24
C TYR A 205 2.24 1.66 -20.09
N LEU A 206 1.17 1.50 -19.33
CA LEU A 206 1.10 0.58 -18.20
C LEU A 206 -0.17 -0.26 -18.32
N ASN A 207 -0.06 -1.56 -18.13
CA ASN A 207 -1.18 -2.46 -17.96
C ASN A 207 -1.37 -2.76 -16.47
N LEU A 208 -2.62 -2.67 -16.01
CA LEU A 208 -3.02 -2.96 -14.64
C LEU A 208 -3.67 -4.34 -14.61
N PHE A 209 -3.28 -5.18 -13.64
CA PHE A 209 -3.84 -6.51 -13.44
C PHE A 209 -4.34 -6.66 -12.01
N LEU A 210 -5.46 -7.34 -11.81
CA LEU A 210 -5.93 -7.80 -10.50
C LEU A 210 -6.05 -9.32 -10.58
N ASN A 211 -5.40 -10.05 -9.67
CA ASN A 211 -5.41 -11.53 -9.69
C ASN A 211 -5.04 -12.13 -11.06
N ASN A 212 -4.01 -11.58 -11.72
CA ASN A 212 -3.56 -11.96 -13.07
C ASN A 212 -4.54 -11.68 -14.22
N LYS A 213 -5.68 -11.02 -13.98
CA LYS A 213 -6.58 -10.52 -15.02
C LYS A 213 -6.30 -9.05 -15.31
N GLN A 214 -6.14 -8.67 -16.57
CA GLN A 214 -5.99 -7.26 -16.95
C GLN A 214 -7.29 -6.50 -16.63
N ILE A 215 -7.16 -5.41 -15.88
CA ILE A 215 -8.27 -4.58 -15.40
C ILE A 215 -8.21 -3.15 -15.95
N GLY A 216 -7.14 -2.77 -16.64
CA GLY A 216 -7.06 -1.44 -17.23
C GLY A 216 -5.70 -1.15 -17.83
N PHE A 217 -5.58 0.07 -18.32
CA PHE A 217 -4.32 0.61 -18.81
C PHE A 217 -4.18 2.07 -18.41
N GLU A 218 -2.93 2.50 -18.26
CA GLU A 218 -2.57 3.89 -18.05
C GLU A 218 -1.65 4.33 -19.19
N GLU A 219 -1.86 5.55 -19.67
CA GLU A 219 -0.97 6.21 -20.61
C GLU A 219 -0.42 7.48 -19.96
N THR A 220 0.89 7.64 -19.98
CA THR A 220 1.56 8.88 -19.61
C THR A 220 2.27 9.46 -20.82
N THR A 221 2.04 10.72 -21.14
CA THR A 221 2.86 11.46 -22.10
C THR A 221 3.55 12.61 -21.39
N PHE A 222 4.81 12.86 -21.75
CA PHE A 222 5.55 14.00 -21.24
C PHE A 222 6.27 14.70 -22.38
N TYR A 223 6.13 16.01 -22.43
CA TYR A 223 6.79 16.87 -23.40
C TYR A 223 7.44 18.04 -22.69
N LYS A 224 8.73 18.25 -22.97
CA LYS A 224 9.52 19.36 -22.48
C LYS A 224 10.25 19.99 -23.66
N LYS A 225 10.26 21.33 -23.76
CA LYS A 225 10.99 22.04 -24.81
C LYS A 225 11.56 23.35 -24.30
N LEU A 226 12.85 23.56 -24.54
CA LEU A 226 13.52 24.83 -24.29
C LEU A 226 12.90 25.92 -25.19
N GLN A 227 12.45 27.01 -24.57
CA GLN A 227 11.83 28.14 -25.27
C GLN A 227 12.85 29.24 -25.49
N GLU A 228 13.51 29.66 -24.42
CA GLU A 228 14.43 30.79 -24.44
C GLU A 228 15.48 30.65 -23.33
N THR A 229 16.60 31.35 -23.51
CA THR A 229 17.68 31.43 -22.53
C THR A 229 17.94 32.90 -22.24
N LYS A 230 17.89 33.29 -20.97
CA LYS A 230 17.99 34.69 -20.55
C LYS A 230 19.05 34.88 -19.49
N ASN A 231 19.70 36.04 -19.48
CA ASN A 231 20.70 36.37 -18.47
C ASN A 231 20.06 36.55 -17.09
N THR A 232 20.80 36.22 -16.03
CA THR A 232 20.34 36.33 -14.65
C THR A 232 21.48 36.52 -13.67
N ASP A 233 21.17 37.08 -12.50
CA ASP A 233 22.12 37.20 -11.40
C ASP A 233 22.10 35.91 -10.56
N LEU A 234 23.10 35.07 -10.76
CA LEU A 234 23.25 33.81 -10.01
C LEU A 234 23.54 34.05 -8.53
N ALA A 235 24.21 35.15 -8.15
CA ALA A 235 24.62 35.38 -6.76
C ALA A 235 23.39 35.61 -5.86
N SER A 236 22.43 36.41 -6.34
CA SER A 236 21.15 36.62 -5.65
C SER A 236 20.37 35.32 -5.47
N ILE A 237 20.31 34.48 -6.52
CA ILE A 237 19.60 33.20 -6.47
C ILE A 237 20.31 32.23 -5.51
N GLN A 238 21.64 32.14 -5.56
CA GLN A 238 22.43 31.28 -4.70
C GLN A 238 22.25 31.63 -3.22
N ASN A 239 22.30 32.92 -2.87
CA ASN A 239 22.10 33.37 -1.50
C ASN A 239 20.71 32.99 -0.97
N LYS A 240 19.67 33.16 -1.80
CA LYS A 240 18.30 32.73 -1.46
C LYS A 240 18.20 31.22 -1.29
N VAL A 241 18.88 30.44 -2.12
CA VAL A 241 18.88 28.97 -2.02
C VAL A 241 19.57 28.49 -0.76
N ASN A 242 20.71 29.10 -0.41
CA ASN A 242 21.44 28.77 0.81
C ASN A 242 20.64 29.09 2.08
N SER A 243 19.84 30.18 2.09
CA SER A 243 18.95 30.47 3.21
C SER A 243 17.78 29.49 3.32
N LEU A 244 17.24 29.02 2.18
CA LEU A 244 16.07 28.12 2.14
C LEU A 244 16.40 26.67 2.56
N LYS A 245 17.60 26.17 2.22
CA LYS A 245 18.05 24.79 2.55
C LYS A 245 18.06 24.51 4.06
N GLY A 246 18.19 25.54 4.92
CA GLY A 246 18.38 25.37 6.36
C GLY A 246 17.10 25.28 7.21
N SER A 247 15.98 25.90 6.79
CA SER A 247 14.79 26.03 7.66
C SER A 247 13.47 25.67 6.98
N GLU A 248 13.28 25.99 5.70
CA GLU A 248 11.98 25.91 5.01
C GLU A 248 11.83 24.69 4.10
N PHE A 249 12.93 24.04 3.74
CA PHE A 249 12.96 22.90 2.83
C PHE A 249 13.28 21.62 3.59
N TYR A 250 12.80 20.50 3.05
CA TYR A 250 13.15 19.16 3.52
C TYR A 250 13.79 18.37 2.38
N LYS A 251 14.71 17.48 2.74
CA LYS A 251 15.45 16.62 1.81
C LYS A 251 14.67 15.32 1.56
N THR A 252 14.67 14.87 0.31
CA THR A 252 13.99 13.65 -0.17
C THR A 252 14.65 13.16 -1.48
N ASP A 253 14.11 12.12 -2.12
CA ASP A 253 14.66 11.41 -3.27
C ASP A 253 13.58 11.05 -4.32
N LEU A 254 13.93 10.42 -5.44
CA LEU A 254 12.92 9.99 -6.42
C LEU A 254 11.97 8.90 -5.92
N LEU A 255 12.28 8.22 -4.80
CA LEU A 255 11.49 7.13 -4.23
C LEU A 255 10.23 7.64 -3.54
N ALA A 256 10.20 8.92 -3.17
CA ALA A 256 9.06 9.57 -2.53
C ALA A 256 8.60 8.87 -1.24
N LYS A 257 9.56 8.28 -0.48
CA LYS A 257 9.28 7.57 0.78
C LYS A 257 8.53 8.43 1.79
N ASP A 258 8.76 9.75 1.76
CA ASP A 258 8.08 10.73 2.62
C ASP A 258 6.61 10.98 2.25
N VAL A 259 6.20 10.68 1.01
CA VAL A 259 4.90 11.14 0.52
C VAL A 259 3.75 10.40 1.19
N GLU A 260 3.89 9.11 1.46
CA GLU A 260 2.85 8.35 2.15
C GLU A 260 2.63 8.89 3.57
N GLU A 261 3.71 9.13 4.32
CA GLU A 261 3.64 9.71 5.68
C GLU A 261 3.01 11.11 5.66
N ARG A 262 3.40 11.97 4.70
CA ARG A 262 2.83 13.32 4.58
C ARG A 262 1.38 13.31 4.09
N LEU A 263 0.97 12.31 3.29
CA LEU A 263 -0.45 12.11 2.94
C LEU A 263 -1.25 11.68 4.16
N LYS A 264 -0.72 10.75 4.98
CA LYS A 264 -1.32 10.38 6.26
C LYS A 264 -1.47 11.61 7.15
N GLU A 265 -0.42 12.40 7.33
CA GLU A 265 -0.45 13.65 8.10
C GLU A 265 -1.50 14.64 7.57
N LYS A 266 -1.56 14.88 6.25
CA LYS A 266 -2.56 15.75 5.63
C LYS A 266 -3.99 15.27 5.93
N ILE A 267 -4.26 13.98 5.78
CA ILE A 267 -5.58 13.40 6.10
C ILE A 267 -5.89 13.60 7.58
N LEU A 268 -4.92 13.41 8.47
CA LEU A 268 -5.11 13.64 9.90
C LEU A 268 -5.50 15.10 10.17
N LEU A 269 -4.75 16.06 9.62
CA LEU A 269 -5.00 17.50 9.78
C LEU A 269 -6.36 17.92 9.21
N GLN A 270 -6.77 17.38 8.06
CA GLN A 270 -8.08 17.68 7.46
C GLN A 270 -9.26 17.24 8.34
N ASN A 271 -9.06 16.17 9.11
CA ASN A 271 -10.07 15.63 10.03
C ASN A 271 -9.87 16.11 11.48
N PHE A 272 -8.86 16.95 11.74
CA PHE A 272 -8.54 17.46 13.07
C PHE A 272 -9.45 18.62 13.47
N LYS A 273 -10.68 18.28 13.85
CA LYS A 273 -11.72 19.24 14.25
C LYS A 273 -11.69 19.58 15.75
N TYR A 274 -11.23 18.65 16.57
CA TYR A 274 -11.22 18.76 18.02
C TYR A 274 -9.79 18.67 18.52
N THR A 275 -9.46 19.48 19.53
CA THR A 275 -8.15 19.43 20.22
C THR A 275 -8.22 18.68 21.55
N GLN A 276 -9.42 18.31 22.00
CA GLN A 276 -9.67 17.58 23.25
C GLN A 276 -10.76 16.53 23.03
N PHE A 277 -10.64 15.37 23.69
CA PHE A 277 -11.61 14.28 23.57
C PHE A 277 -12.97 14.63 24.19
N THR A 278 -12.96 15.41 25.27
CA THR A 278 -14.19 15.90 25.92
C THR A 278 -15.00 16.84 25.03
N ASP A 279 -14.34 17.64 24.19
CA ASP A 279 -15.00 18.52 23.22
C ASP A 279 -15.69 17.72 22.12
N PHE A 280 -15.05 16.65 21.65
CA PHE A 280 -15.65 15.70 20.72
C PHE A 280 -16.93 15.09 21.34
N LEU A 281 -16.84 14.53 22.56
CA LEU A 281 -17.99 13.89 23.21
C LEU A 281 -19.18 14.83 23.44
N ARG A 282 -18.93 16.12 23.67
CA ARG A 282 -20.00 17.12 23.87
C ARG A 282 -20.75 17.46 22.58
N GLN A 283 -20.12 17.29 21.42
CA GLN A 283 -20.65 17.74 20.13
C GLN A 283 -21.05 16.59 19.19
N ALA A 284 -20.48 15.40 19.37
CA ALA A 284 -20.78 14.23 18.56
C ALA A 284 -22.12 13.61 18.99
N ASP A 285 -22.98 13.35 18.01
CA ASP A 285 -24.23 12.61 18.19
C ASP A 285 -23.98 11.14 17.88
N LEU A 286 -23.45 10.41 18.88
CA LEU A 286 -23.00 9.03 18.71
C LEU A 286 -24.14 8.02 18.46
N GLU A 287 -25.40 8.42 18.63
CA GLU A 287 -26.57 7.59 18.31
C GLU A 287 -26.79 7.47 16.79
N LYS A 288 -26.27 8.43 16.00
CA LYS A 288 -26.41 8.47 14.54
C LYS A 288 -25.30 7.69 13.84
N LYS A 289 -25.59 6.44 13.50
CA LYS A 289 -24.66 5.54 12.78
C LYS A 289 -24.17 6.07 11.43
N GLU A 290 -24.92 6.96 10.78
CA GLU A 290 -24.53 7.59 9.51
C GLU A 290 -23.22 8.40 9.62
N ASN A 291 -22.88 8.91 10.80
CA ASN A 291 -21.68 9.71 11.03
C ASN A 291 -20.47 8.89 11.52
N TYR A 292 -20.61 7.56 11.67
CA TYR A 292 -19.59 6.72 12.30
C TYR A 292 -18.21 6.86 11.64
N THR A 293 -18.16 6.91 10.31
CA THR A 293 -16.90 7.06 9.56
C THR A 293 -16.24 8.41 9.82
N GLU A 294 -17.03 9.49 9.83
CA GLU A 294 -16.53 10.84 10.13
C GLU A 294 -15.97 10.91 11.55
N TYR A 295 -16.72 10.40 12.52
CA TYR A 295 -16.31 10.38 13.93
C TYR A 295 -15.06 9.52 14.16
N PHE A 296 -14.96 8.38 13.49
CA PHE A 296 -13.76 7.55 13.52
C PHE A 296 -12.54 8.32 13.03
N LEU A 297 -12.65 9.01 11.89
CA LEU A 297 -11.55 9.80 11.33
C LEU A 297 -11.17 10.96 12.25
N GLN A 298 -12.15 11.67 12.82
CA GLN A 298 -11.90 12.76 13.77
C GLN A 298 -11.19 12.29 15.04
N LEU A 299 -11.63 11.16 15.63
CA LEU A 299 -10.98 10.58 16.81
C LEU A 299 -9.58 10.07 16.50
N LYS A 300 -9.40 9.37 15.36
CA LYS A 300 -8.09 8.93 14.90
C LYS A 300 -7.14 10.13 14.76
N SER A 301 -7.60 11.21 14.14
CA SER A 301 -6.84 12.47 14.03
C SER A 301 -6.48 13.06 15.37
N LEU A 302 -7.44 13.18 16.27
CA LEU A 302 -7.22 13.70 17.62
C LEU A 302 -6.15 12.89 18.36
N PHE A 303 -6.30 11.57 18.44
CA PHE A 303 -5.37 10.71 19.16
C PHE A 303 -3.99 10.62 18.52
N SER A 304 -3.89 10.83 17.19
CA SER A 304 -2.61 10.85 16.48
C SER A 304 -1.86 12.17 16.68
N LEU A 305 -2.55 13.31 16.60
CA LEU A 305 -1.95 14.65 16.65
C LEU A 305 -1.80 15.19 18.07
N GLU A 306 -2.67 14.78 18.99
CA GLU A 306 -2.62 15.11 20.42
C GLU A 306 -2.63 13.84 21.27
N PRO A 307 -1.52 13.05 21.32
CA PRO A 307 -1.49 11.78 22.04
C PRO A 307 -1.86 11.87 23.52
N LYS A 308 -1.73 13.05 24.14
CA LYS A 308 -2.16 13.29 25.51
C LYS A 308 -3.67 13.13 25.70
N SER A 309 -4.49 13.43 24.69
CA SER A 309 -5.94 13.25 24.77
C SER A 309 -6.39 11.78 24.81
N THR A 310 -5.48 10.83 24.60
CA THR A 310 -5.78 9.39 24.74
C THR A 310 -6.12 9.02 26.19
N SER A 311 -5.56 9.71 27.18
CA SER A 311 -5.87 9.45 28.60
C SER A 311 -7.31 9.78 28.95
N ASP A 312 -7.92 10.73 28.26
CA ASP A 312 -9.31 11.15 28.50
C ASP A 312 -10.32 10.08 28.04
N ALA A 313 -9.92 9.20 27.12
CA ALA A 313 -10.74 8.08 26.67
C ALA A 313 -10.87 6.98 27.74
N ILE A 314 -9.90 6.86 28.65
CA ILE A 314 -9.86 5.81 29.68
C ILE A 314 -11.10 5.82 30.58
N PRO A 315 -11.44 6.93 31.27
CA PRO A 315 -12.62 6.97 32.15
C PRO A 315 -13.93 6.80 31.36
N TYR A 316 -13.97 7.26 30.11
CA TYR A 316 -15.15 7.08 29.25
C TYR A 316 -15.39 5.62 28.90
N LEU A 317 -14.36 4.91 28.43
CA LEU A 317 -14.44 3.48 28.12
C LEU A 317 -14.72 2.63 29.36
N ALA A 318 -14.10 2.97 30.50
CA ALA A 318 -14.34 2.32 31.77
C ALA A 318 -15.78 2.53 32.27
N LYS A 319 -16.40 3.69 31.99
CA LYS A 319 -17.80 3.96 32.32
C LYS A 319 -18.76 3.13 31.45
N LEU A 320 -18.46 2.95 30.16
CA LEU A 320 -19.25 2.09 29.28
C LEU A 320 -19.23 0.64 29.78
N ASN A 321 -18.04 0.12 30.09
CA ASN A 321 -17.80 -1.21 30.66
C ASN A 321 -18.51 -2.37 29.94
N GLN A 322 -18.84 -2.22 28.67
CA GLN A 322 -19.49 -3.25 27.86
C GLN A 322 -19.27 -2.97 26.39
N MET A 323 -19.48 -4.00 25.58
CA MET A 323 -19.45 -3.86 24.12
C MET A 323 -20.63 -3.02 23.63
N SER A 324 -20.31 -1.91 22.96
CA SER A 324 -21.26 -1.04 22.27
C SER A 324 -20.60 -0.45 21.00
N ASP A 325 -21.38 0.25 20.18
CA ASP A 325 -20.88 0.91 18.99
C ASP A 325 -19.89 2.03 19.36
N GLU A 326 -20.15 2.75 20.46
CA GLU A 326 -19.29 3.79 21.02
C GLU A 326 -17.98 3.21 21.57
N PHE A 327 -18.04 2.10 22.29
CA PHE A 327 -16.85 1.40 22.78
C PHE A 327 -15.96 0.98 21.60
N SER A 328 -16.58 0.39 20.58
CA SER A 328 -15.87 -0.07 19.37
C SER A 328 -15.28 1.09 18.58
N LEU A 329 -15.99 2.22 18.47
CA LEU A 329 -15.53 3.43 17.78
C LEU A 329 -14.25 3.98 18.41
N VAL A 330 -14.26 4.18 19.73
CA VAL A 330 -13.14 4.78 20.46
C VAL A 330 -11.93 3.83 20.46
N ILE A 331 -12.14 2.53 20.72
CA ILE A 331 -11.06 1.53 20.67
C ILE A 331 -10.46 1.44 19.26
N SER A 332 -11.29 1.46 18.22
CA SER A 332 -10.82 1.45 16.82
C SER A 332 -9.98 2.69 16.51
N ALA A 333 -10.39 3.86 16.99
CA ALA A 333 -9.62 5.09 16.79
C ALA A 333 -8.28 5.07 17.55
N LEU A 334 -8.26 4.58 18.79
CA LEU A 334 -7.03 4.44 19.58
C LEU A 334 -6.02 3.51 18.90
N VAL A 335 -6.43 2.32 18.48
CA VAL A 335 -5.50 1.39 17.82
C VAL A 335 -4.98 1.95 16.49
N ASN A 336 -5.83 2.66 15.73
CA ASN A 336 -5.46 3.25 14.45
C ASN A 336 -4.64 4.55 14.56
N ALA A 337 -4.57 5.17 15.74
CA ALA A 337 -3.66 6.28 16.01
C ALA A 337 -2.19 5.82 16.05
N ASN A 338 -1.97 4.52 16.28
CA ASN A 338 -0.68 3.83 16.13
C ASN A 338 0.50 4.47 16.90
N ASN A 339 0.23 5.05 18.07
CA ASN A 339 1.23 5.57 18.99
C ASN A 339 1.22 4.80 20.33
N ILE A 340 2.28 5.02 21.13
CA ILE A 340 2.48 4.27 22.38
C ILE A 340 1.44 4.70 23.42
N GLU A 341 1.08 5.98 23.46
CA GLU A 341 0.10 6.54 24.39
C GLU A 341 -1.28 5.89 24.23
N SER A 342 -1.75 5.71 22.99
CA SER A 342 -3.03 5.04 22.71
C SER A 342 -3.01 3.57 23.14
N GLN A 343 -1.90 2.86 22.89
CA GLN A 343 -1.73 1.48 23.31
C GLN A 343 -1.72 1.36 24.85
N GLN A 344 -1.02 2.26 25.54
CA GLN A 344 -1.00 2.34 26.99
C GLN A 344 -2.38 2.67 27.57
N ALA A 345 -3.12 3.61 26.96
CA ALA A 345 -4.48 3.94 27.36
C ALA A 345 -5.40 2.72 27.27
N MET A 346 -5.33 1.94 26.18
CA MET A 346 -6.09 0.69 26.04
C MET A 346 -5.70 -0.33 27.13
N ILE A 347 -4.41 -0.53 27.40
CA ILE A 347 -3.95 -1.43 28.48
C ILE A 347 -4.50 -0.98 29.83
N GLN A 348 -4.46 0.32 30.14
CA GLN A 348 -5.01 0.86 31.38
C GLN A 348 -6.52 0.65 31.47
N THR A 349 -7.26 0.92 30.39
CA THR A 349 -8.69 0.64 30.30
C THR A 349 -9.00 -0.83 30.58
N TYR A 350 -8.22 -1.77 30.04
CA TYR A 350 -8.44 -3.21 30.27
C TYR A 350 -8.50 -3.56 31.75
N TYR A 351 -7.63 -2.98 32.58
CA TYR A 351 -7.59 -3.23 34.02
C TYR A 351 -8.79 -2.64 34.77
N LEU A 352 -9.44 -1.62 34.21
CA LEU A 352 -10.66 -1.01 34.78
C LEU A 352 -11.95 -1.73 34.39
N LEU A 353 -11.93 -2.50 33.30
CA LEU A 353 -13.10 -3.23 32.84
C LEU A 353 -13.43 -4.40 33.78
N THR A 354 -14.73 -4.66 33.97
CA THR A 354 -15.23 -5.88 34.61
C THR A 354 -15.92 -6.81 33.62
N ASP A 355 -16.47 -6.28 32.52
CA ASP A 355 -17.06 -7.11 31.46
C ASP A 355 -15.99 -7.89 30.68
N LYS A 356 -16.16 -9.22 30.64
CA LYS A 356 -15.22 -10.14 30.02
C LYS A 356 -15.18 -10.00 28.50
N LYS A 357 -16.32 -9.75 27.86
CA LYS A 357 -16.38 -9.58 26.40
C LYS A 357 -15.66 -8.30 25.98
N ALA A 358 -15.88 -7.19 26.68
CA ALA A 358 -15.17 -5.93 26.46
C ALA A 358 -13.65 -6.09 26.63
N LYS A 359 -13.20 -6.83 27.66
CA LYS A 359 -11.78 -7.18 27.85
C LYS A 359 -11.19 -7.93 26.66
N MET A 360 -11.86 -8.98 26.20
CA MET A 360 -11.41 -9.78 25.06
C MET A 360 -11.36 -8.94 23.78
N VAL A 361 -12.39 -8.13 23.50
CA VAL A 361 -12.42 -7.28 22.32
C VAL A 361 -11.33 -6.21 22.36
N LEU A 362 -11.08 -5.59 23.52
CA LEU A 362 -10.00 -4.63 23.69
C LEU A 362 -8.64 -5.29 23.41
N LEU A 363 -8.37 -6.44 24.03
CA LEU A 363 -7.13 -7.19 23.81
C LEU A 363 -6.95 -7.58 22.33
N ALA A 364 -8.01 -8.06 21.69
CA ALA A 364 -7.97 -8.43 20.28
C ALA A 364 -7.69 -7.23 19.37
N ASN A 365 -8.31 -6.07 19.64
CA ASN A 365 -8.06 -4.84 18.88
C ASN A 365 -6.65 -4.31 19.11
N LEU A 366 -6.17 -4.27 20.35
CA LEU A 366 -4.82 -3.80 20.69
C LEU A 366 -3.75 -4.51 19.85
N ALA A 367 -3.92 -5.81 19.65
CA ALA A 367 -3.01 -6.65 18.88
C ALA A 367 -2.98 -6.37 17.37
N THR A 368 -3.94 -5.60 16.84
CA THR A 368 -3.98 -5.19 15.43
C THR A 368 -3.21 -3.90 15.15
N SER A 369 -2.64 -3.26 16.17
CA SER A 369 -1.78 -2.08 16.01
C SER A 369 -0.67 -2.37 15.01
N GLU A 370 -0.52 -1.50 14.01
CA GLU A 370 0.48 -1.66 12.95
C GLU A 370 1.90 -1.64 13.52
N SER A 371 2.15 -0.91 14.61
CA SER A 371 3.46 -0.82 15.30
C SER A 371 3.32 -1.19 16.78
N PRO A 372 3.25 -2.49 17.13
CA PRO A 372 3.05 -2.93 18.51
C PRO A 372 4.19 -2.48 19.44
N ALA A 373 3.85 -1.78 20.51
CA ALA A 373 4.76 -1.40 21.58
C ALA A 373 5.26 -2.63 22.36
N ILE A 374 6.39 -2.51 23.06
CA ILE A 374 6.93 -3.62 23.88
C ILE A 374 5.98 -3.95 25.04
N GLU A 375 5.28 -2.94 25.57
CA GLU A 375 4.29 -3.06 26.62
C GLU A 375 3.06 -3.84 26.14
N THR A 376 2.61 -3.61 24.90
CA THR A 376 1.49 -4.35 24.28
C THR A 376 1.81 -5.83 24.17
N GLU A 377 3.01 -6.15 23.71
CA GLU A 377 3.49 -7.53 23.63
C GLU A 377 3.58 -8.16 25.02
N THR A 378 4.21 -7.47 25.97
CA THR A 378 4.37 -7.94 27.35
C THR A 378 3.02 -8.19 28.02
N PHE A 379 2.08 -7.28 27.80
CA PHE A 379 0.71 -7.37 28.27
C PHE A 379 0.01 -8.62 27.71
N ALA A 380 0.07 -8.85 26.39
CA ALA A 380 -0.50 -10.05 25.79
C ALA A 380 0.16 -11.35 26.32
N ARG A 381 1.50 -11.37 26.42
CA ARG A 381 2.25 -12.53 26.95
C ARG A 381 1.88 -12.87 28.40
N SER A 382 1.54 -11.86 29.22
CA SER A 382 1.17 -12.07 30.62
C SER A 382 -0.05 -13.00 30.81
N PHE A 383 -0.86 -13.19 29.76
CA PHE A 383 -2.04 -14.06 29.78
C PHE A 383 -1.78 -15.50 29.33
N LEU A 384 -0.56 -15.85 28.91
CA LEU A 384 -0.25 -17.24 28.50
C LEU A 384 -0.34 -18.25 29.65
N SER A 385 -0.10 -17.80 30.88
CA SER A 385 -0.09 -18.63 32.10
C SER A 385 -1.34 -18.52 32.96
N ILE A 386 -2.37 -17.77 32.54
CA ILE A 386 -3.58 -17.58 33.35
C ILE A 386 -4.60 -18.72 33.13
N ASN A 387 -5.46 -18.93 34.14
CA ASN A 387 -6.46 -20.00 34.11
C ASN A 387 -7.73 -19.65 33.30
N ASP A 388 -8.04 -18.36 33.07
CA ASP A 388 -9.19 -17.99 32.25
C ASP A 388 -8.90 -18.31 30.78
N ARG A 389 -9.50 -19.40 30.29
CA ARG A 389 -9.27 -19.95 28.95
C ARG A 389 -9.64 -18.97 27.84
N ASP A 390 -10.71 -18.19 27.98
CA ASP A 390 -11.15 -17.31 26.90
C ASP A 390 -10.20 -16.11 26.75
N ILE A 391 -9.73 -15.55 27.88
CA ILE A 391 -8.74 -14.47 27.86
C ILE A 391 -7.39 -15.01 27.36
N ARG A 392 -6.96 -16.18 27.84
CA ARG A 392 -5.73 -16.86 27.38
C ARG A 392 -5.77 -17.10 25.87
N ASN A 393 -6.86 -17.66 25.36
CA ASN A 393 -7.00 -17.95 23.93
C ASN A 393 -7.01 -16.67 23.09
N THR A 394 -7.65 -15.60 23.58
CA THR A 394 -7.60 -14.28 22.95
C THR A 394 -6.17 -13.74 22.91
N ALA A 395 -5.41 -13.91 23.99
CA ALA A 395 -4.02 -13.48 24.06
C ALA A 395 -3.10 -14.26 23.10
N VAL A 396 -3.30 -15.58 22.97
CA VAL A 396 -2.56 -16.41 22.00
C VAL A 396 -2.82 -15.93 20.57
N LEU A 397 -4.08 -15.68 20.20
CA LEU A 397 -4.42 -15.12 18.88
C LEU A 397 -3.85 -13.72 18.66
N ALA A 398 -3.89 -12.88 19.69
CA ALA A 398 -3.31 -11.54 19.71
C ALA A 398 -1.80 -11.58 19.46
N LEU A 399 -1.07 -12.48 20.10
CA LEU A 399 0.36 -12.68 19.87
C LEU A 399 0.66 -13.06 18.41
N GLY A 400 -0.19 -13.86 17.77
CA GLY A 400 -0.11 -14.12 16.33
C GLY A 400 -0.16 -12.84 15.48
N ASN A 401 -1.09 -11.93 15.76
CA ASN A 401 -1.19 -10.64 15.06
C ASN A 401 0.00 -9.72 15.37
N ILE A 402 0.46 -9.69 16.63
CA ILE A 402 1.64 -8.92 17.03
C ILE A 402 2.87 -9.41 16.27
N ALA A 403 3.10 -10.73 16.19
CA ALA A 403 4.23 -11.30 15.44
C ALA A 403 4.21 -10.88 13.95
N ARG A 404 3.03 -10.86 13.33
CA ARG A 404 2.86 -10.38 11.96
C ARG A 404 3.21 -8.90 11.82
N ASN A 405 2.72 -8.05 12.73
CA ASN A 405 2.94 -6.61 12.67
C ASN A 405 4.37 -6.19 13.06
N LEU A 406 5.14 -7.06 13.71
CA LEU A 406 6.59 -6.88 13.96
C LEU A 406 7.47 -7.25 12.74
N ASN A 407 6.91 -7.90 11.70
CA ASN A 407 7.66 -8.33 10.54
C ASN A 407 8.36 -7.16 9.83
N GLY A 408 9.67 -7.28 9.59
CA GLY A 408 10.48 -6.22 8.98
C GLY A 408 10.75 -5.01 9.89
N LYS A 409 10.13 -4.92 11.07
CA LYS A 409 10.31 -3.83 12.05
C LYS A 409 11.21 -4.24 13.22
N ASP A 410 10.93 -5.38 13.84
CA ASP A 410 11.75 -5.95 14.91
C ASP A 410 11.75 -7.48 14.86
N ASN A 411 12.76 -8.04 14.18
CA ASN A 411 12.88 -9.47 13.99
C ASN A 411 13.18 -10.23 15.30
N ASN A 412 13.84 -9.60 16.28
CA ASN A 412 14.15 -10.26 17.55
C ASN A 412 12.88 -10.46 18.38
N ARG A 413 12.07 -9.40 18.51
CA ARG A 413 10.76 -9.50 19.18
C ARG A 413 9.85 -10.48 18.45
N LYS A 414 9.77 -10.40 17.12
CA LYS A 414 9.01 -11.36 16.30
C LYS A 414 9.46 -12.81 16.57
N ASN A 415 10.76 -13.08 16.61
CA ASN A 415 11.30 -14.41 16.88
C ASN A 415 10.88 -14.94 18.25
N ASN A 416 10.91 -14.08 19.27
CA ASN A 416 10.46 -14.47 20.61
C ASN A 416 8.96 -14.78 20.64
N VAL A 417 8.12 -14.01 19.91
CA VAL A 417 6.68 -14.30 19.86
C VAL A 417 6.43 -15.60 19.10
N PHE A 418 7.14 -15.81 17.99
CA PHE A 418 7.04 -17.03 17.19
C PHE A 418 7.42 -18.29 18.00
N ASN A 419 8.46 -18.20 18.83
CA ASN A 419 8.87 -19.29 19.71
C ASN A 419 7.79 -19.63 20.74
N ASP A 420 7.17 -18.62 21.37
CA ASP A 420 6.05 -18.81 22.29
C ASP A 420 4.88 -19.52 21.60
N LEU A 421 4.49 -19.07 20.41
CA LEU A 421 3.39 -19.69 19.64
C LEU A 421 3.71 -21.13 19.25
N THR A 422 4.97 -21.43 18.90
CA THR A 422 5.41 -22.80 18.62
C THR A 422 5.33 -23.68 19.87
N ASN A 423 5.72 -23.14 21.04
CA ASN A 423 5.59 -23.84 22.32
C ASN A 423 4.13 -24.08 22.70
N GLU A 424 3.23 -23.13 22.45
CA GLU A 424 1.78 -23.29 22.62
C GLU A 424 1.25 -24.43 21.75
N VAL A 425 1.65 -24.49 20.48
CA VAL A 425 1.27 -25.61 19.61
C VAL A 425 1.81 -26.92 20.19
N ASN A 426 3.09 -26.99 20.55
CA ASN A 426 3.71 -28.25 20.97
C ASN A 426 3.24 -28.77 22.33
N SER A 427 2.91 -27.87 23.27
CA SER A 427 2.51 -28.26 24.62
C SER A 427 1.01 -28.53 24.78
N ALA A 428 0.17 -27.99 23.88
CA ALA A 428 -1.28 -28.14 23.96
C ALA A 428 -1.73 -29.61 23.91
N GLN A 429 -2.35 -30.07 25.00
CA GLN A 429 -2.90 -31.42 25.14
C GLN A 429 -4.36 -31.50 24.71
N ASP A 430 -5.14 -30.44 24.94
CA ASP A 430 -6.52 -30.40 24.50
C ASP A 430 -6.64 -29.91 23.04
N PRO A 431 -7.53 -30.52 22.23
CA PRO A 431 -7.68 -30.14 20.82
C PRO A 431 -8.07 -28.68 20.59
N HIS A 432 -8.78 -28.05 21.54
CA HIS A 432 -9.22 -26.68 21.41
C HIS A 432 -8.04 -25.69 21.55
N ALA A 433 -7.22 -25.82 22.59
CA ALA A 433 -6.01 -25.03 22.76
C ALA A 433 -5.04 -25.25 21.59
N LYS A 434 -4.87 -26.50 21.13
CA LYS A 434 -4.06 -26.82 19.94
C LYS A 434 -4.58 -26.09 18.70
N SER A 435 -5.90 -26.08 18.51
CA SER A 435 -6.55 -25.37 17.41
C SER A 435 -6.31 -23.86 17.48
N VAL A 436 -6.42 -23.25 18.66
CA VAL A 436 -6.16 -21.82 18.88
C VAL A 436 -4.69 -21.48 18.59
N ALA A 437 -3.74 -22.29 19.08
CA ALA A 437 -2.32 -22.09 18.85
C ALA A 437 -1.95 -22.19 17.35
N LEU A 438 -2.54 -23.14 16.62
CA LEU A 438 -2.37 -23.26 15.16
C LEU A 438 -2.89 -22.02 14.42
N LEU A 439 -4.06 -21.50 14.82
CA LEU A 439 -4.61 -20.28 14.23
C LEU A 439 -3.71 -19.07 14.49
N ALA A 440 -3.17 -18.94 15.71
CA ALA A 440 -2.21 -17.88 16.06
C ALA A 440 -0.91 -17.98 15.26
N LEU A 441 -0.39 -19.20 15.08
CA LEU A 441 0.78 -19.44 14.24
C LEU A 441 0.51 -19.08 12.77
N GLY A 442 -0.69 -19.36 12.27
CA GLY A 442 -1.16 -18.88 10.96
C GLY A 442 -1.31 -17.36 10.88
N ASN A 443 -1.78 -16.70 11.94
CA ASN A 443 -1.86 -15.24 12.02
C ASN A 443 -0.49 -14.57 11.91
N ALA A 444 0.55 -15.18 12.49
CA ALA A 444 1.92 -14.69 12.47
C ALA A 444 2.50 -14.57 11.05
N ALA A 445 1.92 -15.27 10.06
CA ALA A 445 2.31 -15.23 8.65
C ALA A 445 3.82 -15.49 8.44
N ASP A 446 4.42 -16.30 9.31
CA ASP A 446 5.84 -16.63 9.26
C ASP A 446 6.03 -17.98 8.58
N GLU A 447 6.83 -18.03 7.51
CA GLU A 447 7.02 -19.25 6.73
C GLU A 447 7.62 -20.42 7.52
N ARG A 448 8.32 -20.16 8.63
CA ARG A 448 8.85 -21.19 9.54
C ARG A 448 7.72 -21.99 10.20
N ALA A 449 6.50 -21.47 10.23
CA ALA A 449 5.33 -22.16 10.75
C ALA A 449 4.94 -23.40 9.93
N LEU A 450 5.38 -23.50 8.66
CA LEU A 450 4.82 -24.44 7.71
C LEU A 450 4.88 -25.90 8.22
N ASP A 451 6.02 -26.33 8.75
CA ASP A 451 6.20 -27.72 9.17
C ASP A 451 5.34 -28.04 10.40
N ASN A 452 5.25 -27.11 11.36
CA ASN A 452 4.36 -27.22 12.51
C ASN A 452 2.88 -27.33 12.10
N ILE A 453 2.46 -26.50 11.12
CA ILE A 453 1.08 -26.54 10.61
C ILE A 453 0.84 -27.86 9.85
N LYS A 454 1.75 -28.27 8.96
CA LYS A 454 1.60 -29.48 8.15
C LYS A 454 1.47 -30.75 8.99
N ALA A 455 2.22 -30.85 10.09
CA ALA A 455 2.14 -31.97 11.02
C ALA A 455 0.72 -32.18 11.60
N ASN A 456 -0.12 -31.15 11.60
CA ASN A 456 -1.47 -31.19 12.16
C ASN A 456 -2.58 -31.36 11.10
N LEU A 457 -2.26 -31.36 9.80
CA LEU A 457 -3.25 -31.56 8.73
C LEU A 457 -3.82 -32.98 8.68
N SER A 458 -3.17 -33.94 9.33
CA SER A 458 -3.61 -35.33 9.45
C SER A 458 -3.99 -35.72 10.88
N ALA A 459 -4.21 -34.74 11.76
CA ALA A 459 -4.60 -34.98 13.14
C ALA A 459 -5.92 -35.77 13.22
N GLN A 460 -6.08 -36.64 14.23
CA GLN A 460 -7.31 -37.41 14.41
C GLN A 460 -8.52 -36.49 14.68
N ASN A 461 -8.32 -35.45 15.49
CA ASN A 461 -9.37 -34.50 15.82
C ASN A 461 -9.67 -33.55 14.63
N GLU A 462 -10.95 -33.42 14.31
CA GLU A 462 -11.42 -32.59 13.18
C GLU A 462 -11.11 -31.10 13.34
N ASP A 463 -11.31 -30.53 14.53
CA ASP A 463 -11.06 -29.11 14.78
C ASP A 463 -9.59 -28.76 14.61
N VAL A 464 -8.68 -29.65 15.01
CA VAL A 464 -7.23 -29.47 14.81
C VAL A 464 -6.88 -29.47 13.32
N ARG A 465 -7.42 -30.41 12.53
CA ARG A 465 -7.19 -30.42 11.07
C ARG A 465 -7.76 -29.16 10.41
N LYS A 466 -8.96 -28.75 10.82
CA LYS A 466 -9.64 -27.54 10.34
C LYS A 466 -8.79 -26.28 10.59
N SER A 467 -8.30 -26.11 11.82
CA SER A 467 -7.42 -24.99 12.17
C SER A 467 -6.08 -25.05 11.45
N ALA A 468 -5.49 -26.24 11.28
CA ALA A 468 -4.26 -26.41 10.51
C ALA A 468 -4.46 -26.02 9.04
N ALA A 469 -5.57 -26.43 8.41
CA ALA A 469 -5.91 -26.05 7.05
C ALA A 469 -6.05 -24.52 6.92
N PHE A 470 -6.77 -23.88 7.84
CA PHE A 470 -6.94 -22.42 7.82
C PHE A 470 -5.66 -21.63 8.14
N ALA A 471 -4.76 -22.19 8.95
CA ALA A 471 -3.49 -21.56 9.29
C ALA A 471 -2.55 -21.38 8.08
N LEU A 472 -2.73 -22.15 7.00
CA LEU A 472 -1.96 -22.05 5.76
C LEU A 472 -2.23 -20.76 4.96
N ARG A 473 -3.29 -20.01 5.28
CA ARG A 473 -3.80 -18.90 4.45
C ARG A 473 -2.83 -17.73 4.23
N PHE A 474 -1.88 -17.50 5.13
CA PHE A 474 -0.92 -16.39 5.04
C PHE A 474 0.54 -16.86 4.88
N ILE A 475 0.78 -18.15 4.64
CA ILE A 475 2.13 -18.67 4.43
C ILE A 475 2.55 -18.44 2.97
N ASN A 476 3.49 -17.52 2.71
CA ASN A 476 3.87 -17.11 1.36
C ASN A 476 4.82 -18.09 0.64
N ARG A 477 4.43 -19.36 0.59
CA ARG A 477 5.12 -20.47 -0.07
C ARG A 477 4.17 -21.16 -1.05
N SER A 478 4.72 -21.95 -1.97
CA SER A 478 3.95 -22.72 -2.95
C SER A 478 3.35 -24.01 -2.36
N GLU A 479 4.05 -24.61 -1.40
CA GLU A 479 3.72 -25.90 -0.79
C GLU A 479 2.36 -25.93 -0.05
N PRO A 480 1.91 -24.85 0.62
CA PRO A 480 0.55 -24.77 1.15
C PRO A 480 -0.55 -25.01 0.10
N ASP A 481 -0.34 -24.61 -1.16
CA ASP A 481 -1.36 -24.79 -2.20
C ASP A 481 -1.61 -26.27 -2.49
N GLN A 482 -0.54 -27.06 -2.57
CA GLN A 482 -0.62 -28.52 -2.71
C GLN A 482 -1.29 -29.16 -1.49
N ALA A 483 -0.96 -28.70 -0.28
CA ALA A 483 -1.57 -29.21 0.95
C ALA A 483 -3.09 -28.93 0.99
N LEU A 484 -3.50 -27.72 0.62
CA LEU A 484 -4.91 -27.34 0.53
C LEU A 484 -5.63 -28.14 -0.56
N ASN A 485 -5.01 -28.31 -1.73
CA ASN A 485 -5.57 -29.13 -2.81
C ASN A 485 -5.82 -30.59 -2.35
N ASN A 486 -4.86 -31.18 -1.67
CA ASN A 486 -5.01 -32.53 -1.09
C ASN A 486 -6.16 -32.62 -0.09
N ILE A 487 -6.35 -31.60 0.75
CA ILE A 487 -7.47 -31.57 1.70
C ILE A 487 -8.81 -31.57 0.95
N LEU A 488 -8.95 -30.74 -0.08
CA LEU A 488 -10.18 -30.67 -0.87
C LEU A 488 -10.55 -32.01 -1.53
N LEU A 489 -9.53 -32.73 -2.02
CA LEU A 489 -9.70 -34.00 -2.72
C LEU A 489 -9.95 -35.17 -1.76
N TYR A 490 -9.30 -35.20 -0.60
CA TYR A 490 -9.20 -36.43 0.21
C TYR A 490 -9.72 -36.35 1.64
N ASP A 491 -9.85 -35.15 2.25
CA ASP A 491 -10.41 -35.09 3.61
C ASP A 491 -11.90 -35.46 3.57
N LYS A 492 -12.36 -36.22 4.57
CA LYS A 492 -13.76 -36.68 4.64
C LYS A 492 -14.68 -35.66 5.30
N SER A 493 -14.12 -34.72 6.06
CA SER A 493 -14.88 -33.73 6.80
C SER A 493 -15.21 -32.53 5.91
N GLU A 494 -16.51 -32.23 5.80
CA GLU A 494 -16.99 -31.01 5.16
C GLU A 494 -16.41 -29.75 5.84
N ALA A 495 -16.30 -29.74 7.17
CA ALA A 495 -15.77 -28.60 7.91
C ALA A 495 -14.30 -28.32 7.58
N VAL A 496 -13.47 -29.37 7.44
CA VAL A 496 -12.06 -29.22 7.08
C VAL A 496 -11.91 -28.75 5.63
N LYS A 497 -12.70 -29.29 4.69
CA LYS A 497 -12.72 -28.81 3.30
C LYS A 497 -13.15 -27.35 3.21
N LEU A 498 -14.16 -26.94 3.98
CA LEU A 498 -14.63 -25.56 4.00
C LEU A 498 -13.52 -24.62 4.48
N SER A 499 -12.82 -24.96 5.56
CA SER A 499 -11.70 -24.16 6.04
C SER A 499 -10.51 -24.13 5.08
N ALA A 500 -10.28 -25.18 4.29
CA ALA A 500 -9.30 -25.13 3.20
C ALA A 500 -9.73 -24.16 2.09
N LEU A 501 -11.00 -24.16 1.68
CA LEU A 501 -11.52 -23.17 0.74
C LEU A 501 -11.46 -21.74 1.30
N GLU A 502 -11.76 -21.54 2.58
CA GLU A 502 -11.62 -20.24 3.23
C GLU A 502 -10.15 -19.77 3.25
N ALA A 503 -9.20 -20.68 3.47
CA ALA A 503 -7.78 -20.37 3.39
C ALA A 503 -7.35 -19.92 1.98
N ILE A 504 -7.86 -20.60 0.94
CA ILE A 504 -7.58 -20.28 -0.47
C ILE A 504 -7.99 -18.84 -0.82
N ALA A 505 -9.04 -18.28 -0.19
CA ALA A 505 -9.50 -16.91 -0.44
C ALA A 505 -8.45 -15.83 -0.09
N TYR A 506 -7.46 -16.15 0.75
CA TYR A 506 -6.38 -15.24 1.13
C TYR A 506 -5.09 -15.45 0.32
N ARG A 507 -5.10 -16.40 -0.61
CA ARG A 507 -3.92 -16.84 -1.36
C ARG A 507 -4.05 -16.46 -2.83
N ASN A 508 -2.91 -16.29 -3.49
CA ASN A 508 -2.89 -16.18 -4.95
C ASN A 508 -3.14 -17.57 -5.55
N GLN A 509 -4.22 -17.72 -6.30
CA GLN A 509 -4.70 -19.04 -6.75
C GLN A 509 -4.00 -19.45 -8.04
N GLY A 510 -3.16 -20.50 -7.97
CA GLY A 510 -2.60 -21.15 -9.15
C GLY A 510 -3.64 -21.93 -9.95
N GLN A 511 -3.33 -22.22 -11.22
CA GLN A 511 -4.26 -22.90 -12.14
C GLN A 511 -4.78 -24.24 -11.59
N GLU A 512 -3.94 -25.02 -10.92
CA GLU A 512 -4.31 -26.32 -10.35
C GLU A 512 -5.45 -26.18 -9.31
N ILE A 513 -5.32 -25.23 -8.39
CA ILE A 513 -6.35 -24.94 -7.37
C ILE A 513 -7.64 -24.42 -8.02
N ILE A 514 -7.53 -23.59 -9.07
CA ILE A 514 -8.69 -23.11 -9.83
C ILE A 514 -9.43 -24.30 -10.44
N GLU A 515 -8.73 -25.22 -11.10
CA GLU A 515 -9.33 -26.40 -11.72
C GLU A 515 -9.96 -27.36 -10.69
N THR A 516 -9.35 -27.52 -9.51
CA THR A 516 -9.98 -28.28 -8.42
C THR A 516 -11.27 -27.63 -7.97
N GLN A 517 -11.30 -26.31 -7.76
CA GLN A 517 -12.51 -25.60 -7.35
C GLN A 517 -13.61 -25.65 -8.42
N LYS A 518 -13.25 -25.63 -9.70
CA LYS A 518 -14.17 -25.85 -10.82
C LYS A 518 -14.84 -27.22 -10.77
N LYS A 519 -14.09 -28.27 -10.42
CA LYS A 519 -14.65 -29.62 -10.22
C LYS A 519 -15.58 -29.64 -9.01
N ILE A 520 -15.15 -29.07 -7.89
CA ILE A 520 -15.95 -28.95 -6.66
C ILE A 520 -17.29 -28.26 -6.94
N LEU A 521 -17.28 -27.13 -7.64
CA LEU A 521 -18.48 -26.40 -8.03
C LEU A 521 -19.45 -27.23 -8.88
N ARG A 522 -18.95 -28.18 -9.67
CA ARG A 522 -19.79 -29.02 -10.54
C ARG A 522 -20.32 -30.28 -9.86
N SER A 523 -19.59 -30.84 -8.89
CA SER A 523 -19.86 -32.21 -8.42
C SER A 523 -19.93 -32.40 -6.91
N ASP A 524 -19.49 -31.44 -6.08
CA ASP A 524 -19.54 -31.62 -4.63
C ASP A 524 -21.00 -31.63 -4.14
N VAL A 525 -21.33 -32.55 -3.24
CA VAL A 525 -22.70 -32.73 -2.74
C VAL A 525 -23.13 -31.60 -1.81
N SER A 526 -22.18 -30.97 -1.09
CA SER A 526 -22.49 -29.89 -0.15
C SER A 526 -22.67 -28.56 -0.88
N GLU A 527 -23.85 -27.95 -0.72
CA GLU A 527 -24.10 -26.58 -1.18
C GLU A 527 -23.11 -25.58 -0.58
N LYS A 528 -22.74 -25.73 0.70
CA LYS A 528 -21.82 -24.79 1.37
C LYS A 528 -20.44 -24.81 0.73
N ILE A 529 -19.94 -26.00 0.42
CA ILE A 529 -18.66 -26.20 -0.27
C ILE A 529 -18.72 -25.59 -1.67
N ARG A 530 -19.79 -25.85 -2.43
CA ARG A 530 -19.98 -25.25 -3.76
C ARG A 530 -20.06 -23.72 -3.69
N MET A 531 -20.79 -23.14 -2.74
CA MET A 531 -20.89 -21.69 -2.55
C MET A 531 -19.55 -21.05 -2.20
N GLN A 532 -18.76 -21.67 -1.31
CA GLN A 532 -17.45 -21.12 -0.95
C GLN A 532 -16.45 -21.26 -2.11
N ALA A 533 -16.46 -22.37 -2.87
CA ALA A 533 -15.65 -22.51 -4.09
C ALA A 533 -16.05 -21.46 -5.14
N LEU A 534 -17.36 -21.23 -5.32
CA LEU A 534 -17.89 -20.21 -6.21
C LEU A 534 -17.44 -18.79 -5.82
N LYS A 535 -17.44 -18.47 -4.51
CA LYS A 535 -16.91 -17.20 -3.99
C LYS A 535 -15.43 -17.02 -4.35
N ASN A 536 -14.62 -18.06 -4.17
CA ASN A 536 -13.19 -18.03 -4.47
C ASN A 536 -12.92 -17.90 -5.98
N LEU A 537 -13.69 -18.62 -6.81
CA LEU A 537 -13.62 -18.54 -8.27
C LEU A 537 -14.01 -17.14 -8.76
N ALA A 538 -15.05 -16.54 -8.17
CA ALA A 538 -15.42 -15.16 -8.44
C ALA A 538 -14.28 -14.19 -8.05
N GLN A 539 -13.66 -14.37 -6.88
CA GLN A 539 -12.50 -13.56 -6.48
C GLN A 539 -11.31 -13.75 -7.44
N ALA A 540 -11.10 -14.96 -7.95
CA ALA A 540 -10.09 -15.26 -8.98
C ALA A 540 -10.45 -14.72 -10.37
N GLY A 541 -11.65 -14.18 -10.59
CA GLY A 541 -12.08 -13.59 -11.85
C GLY A 541 -12.69 -14.58 -12.84
N GLU A 542 -13.01 -15.80 -12.42
CA GLU A 542 -13.61 -16.88 -13.22
C GLU A 542 -15.11 -16.62 -13.50
N LYS A 543 -15.42 -15.54 -14.22
CA LYS A 543 -16.81 -15.09 -14.49
C LYS A 543 -17.69 -16.15 -15.15
N GLU A 544 -17.11 -16.97 -16.03
CA GLU A 544 -17.85 -18.03 -16.72
C GLU A 544 -18.31 -19.14 -15.77
N GLU A 545 -17.53 -19.43 -14.72
CA GLU A 545 -17.94 -20.38 -13.67
C GLU A 545 -19.11 -19.82 -12.83
N VAL A 546 -19.14 -18.50 -12.62
CA VAL A 546 -20.24 -17.84 -11.93
C VAL A 546 -21.53 -17.87 -12.76
N LYS A 547 -21.43 -17.60 -14.07
CA LYS A 547 -22.57 -17.78 -14.99
C LYS A 547 -23.04 -19.22 -15.04
N TYR A 548 -22.11 -20.17 -15.12
CA TYR A 548 -22.43 -21.59 -15.10
C TYR A 548 -23.23 -21.95 -13.84
N ALA A 549 -22.75 -21.56 -12.65
CA ALA A 549 -23.43 -21.84 -11.39
C ALA A 549 -24.82 -21.20 -11.32
N MET A 550 -24.98 -19.97 -11.81
CA MET A 550 -26.27 -19.27 -11.85
C MET A 550 -27.32 -20.03 -12.66
N THR A 551 -26.93 -20.66 -13.78
CA THR A 551 -27.87 -21.35 -14.68
C THR A 551 -28.01 -22.83 -14.37
N ASN A 552 -26.95 -23.51 -13.94
CA ASN A 552 -26.86 -24.97 -13.96
C ASN A 552 -26.71 -25.62 -12.58
N ASP A 553 -26.40 -24.89 -11.50
CA ASP A 553 -26.31 -25.53 -10.18
C ASP A 553 -27.68 -26.08 -9.78
N LEU A 554 -27.72 -27.28 -9.20
CA LEU A 554 -28.95 -27.94 -8.77
C LEU A 554 -29.66 -27.14 -7.66
N SER A 555 -28.89 -26.45 -6.82
CA SER A 555 -29.39 -25.65 -5.70
C SER A 555 -29.87 -24.28 -6.13
N LYS A 556 -31.09 -23.92 -5.72
CA LYS A 556 -31.59 -22.54 -5.86
C LYS A 556 -30.72 -21.55 -5.08
N SER A 557 -30.24 -21.92 -3.89
CA SER A 557 -29.41 -21.07 -3.04
C SER A 557 -28.07 -20.73 -3.70
N VAL A 558 -27.43 -21.72 -4.33
CA VAL A 558 -26.18 -21.51 -5.09
C VAL A 558 -26.44 -20.63 -6.31
N ARG A 559 -27.53 -20.88 -7.06
CA ARG A 559 -27.90 -20.05 -8.22
C ARG A 559 -28.11 -18.58 -7.82
N THR A 560 -28.86 -18.32 -6.75
CA THR A 560 -29.08 -16.95 -6.22
C THR A 560 -27.79 -16.32 -5.69
N TYR A 561 -26.89 -17.10 -5.08
CA TYR A 561 -25.59 -16.58 -4.67
C TYR A 561 -24.71 -16.20 -5.86
N ALA A 562 -24.73 -17.01 -6.93
CA ALA A 562 -24.06 -16.72 -8.19
C ALA A 562 -24.61 -15.46 -8.85
N GLU A 563 -25.94 -15.29 -8.88
CA GLU A 563 -26.61 -14.08 -9.35
C GLU A 563 -26.14 -12.85 -8.56
N ASN A 564 -26.12 -12.90 -7.23
CA ASN A 564 -25.61 -11.81 -6.39
C ASN A 564 -24.13 -11.50 -6.65
N LEU A 565 -23.30 -12.52 -6.91
CA LEU A 565 -21.90 -12.32 -7.29
C LEU A 565 -21.79 -11.66 -8.67
N LEU A 566 -22.62 -12.05 -9.65
CA LEU A 566 -22.68 -11.40 -10.97
C LEU A 566 -23.15 -9.95 -10.88
N THR A 567 -24.16 -9.67 -10.07
CA THR A 567 -24.57 -8.29 -9.78
C THR A 567 -23.42 -7.49 -9.16
N ARG A 568 -22.56 -8.08 -8.33
CA ARG A 568 -21.33 -7.42 -7.88
C ARG A 568 -20.29 -7.26 -8.98
N PHE A 569 -20.20 -8.19 -9.93
CA PHE A 569 -19.45 -8.02 -11.18
C PHE A 569 -20.09 -7.02 -12.15
N GLU A 570 -21.27 -6.47 -11.87
CA GLU A 570 -21.94 -5.50 -12.74
C GLU A 570 -22.06 -4.13 -12.06
N ASN A 571 -22.14 -4.11 -10.72
CA ASN A 571 -22.24 -2.90 -9.88
C ASN A 571 -20.91 -2.50 -9.22
N ASN A 572 -19.94 -3.42 -9.11
CA ASN A 572 -18.56 -3.14 -8.71
C ASN A 572 -17.54 -3.51 -9.81
N LEU A 573 -18.04 -3.68 -11.04
CA LEU A 573 -17.37 -3.41 -12.32
C LEU A 573 -18.21 -2.32 -13.06
#